data_AF-A0AAN8RPG1-F1
#
_entry.id   AF-A0AAN8RPG1-F1
#
_cell.length_a   1.000
_cell.length_b   1.000
_cell.length_c   1.000
_cell.angle_alpha   90.00
_cell.angle_beta   90.00
_cell.angle_gamma   90.00
#
_symmetry.space_group_name_H-M   'P 1'
#
loop_
_entity.id
_entity.type
_entity.pdbx_description
1 polymer ?
#
loop_
_entity_poly.entity_id
_entity_poly.type
_entity_poly.pdbx_seq_one_letter_code
_entity_poly.pdbx_strand_id
1 'polypeptide(L)'
;MLQRLSLLRNAELKDILQRCGWSVSGTKSAMAQEIQVQCYRSRLMTYQRSSPGVLGPAENQLDEHRILSLDMGIKNMAVCLLKVSRQEIFSSEPVTPEILSWKRFSFYDHHTLNREDNLDSVAQDIDFTSASLAPLATAFARHLITTHKPTIIAIEKQRYRTMGSAAVQEWTLRVNKLEAMLHAALRVLQEEGVWEQGATHSICPQKTTGYWLGRYGLADGARKGTVTKPLKVKLVKSWLETGQNVVYRKNNSLAADAASLFSDVSGQAKTKAGGKLDDLADCLLQGLAIIHWEIGRLRMLECWE
;
A
#
# COMPACT_ATOMS: atom_id res chain seq x y z
N MET A 1 7.42 -17.32 -24.61
CA MET A 1 8.00 -16.55 -23.49
C MET A 1 9.05 -17.32 -22.69
N LEU A 2 8.72 -18.47 -22.07
CA LEU A 2 9.64 -19.18 -21.16
C LEU A 2 11.00 -19.54 -21.78
N GLN A 3 11.02 -19.98 -23.03
CA GLN A 3 12.27 -20.26 -23.76
C GLN A 3 13.15 -19.01 -23.86
N ARG A 4 12.59 -17.83 -24.16
CA ARG A 4 13.34 -16.56 -24.19
C ARG A 4 13.84 -16.17 -22.80
N LEU A 5 13.02 -16.30 -21.76
CA LEU A 5 13.41 -16.04 -20.37
C LEU A 5 14.57 -16.94 -19.91
N SER A 6 14.63 -18.18 -20.40
CA SER A 6 15.71 -19.10 -20.07
C SER A 6 17.08 -18.66 -20.62
N LEU A 7 17.11 -17.78 -21.63
CA LEU A 7 18.33 -17.22 -22.20
C LEU A 7 18.89 -16.06 -21.36
N LEU A 8 18.06 -15.39 -20.57
CA LEU A 8 18.47 -14.25 -19.75
C LEU A 8 19.42 -14.65 -18.62
N ARG A 9 20.34 -13.76 -18.25
CA ARG A 9 21.21 -13.90 -17.10
C ARG A 9 20.39 -13.80 -15.81
N ASN A 10 20.93 -14.35 -14.71
CA ASN A 10 20.27 -14.30 -13.40
C ASN A 10 19.99 -12.85 -12.95
N ALA A 11 20.91 -11.92 -13.24
CA ALA A 11 20.75 -10.51 -12.93
C ALA A 11 19.61 -9.85 -13.72
N GLU A 12 19.41 -10.23 -14.98
CA GLU A 12 18.35 -9.70 -15.84
C GLU A 12 16.97 -10.17 -15.37
N LEU A 13 16.84 -11.45 -15.00
CA LEU A 13 15.59 -11.95 -14.40
C LEU A 13 15.27 -11.25 -13.07
N LYS A 14 16.29 -11.03 -12.23
CA LYS A 14 16.12 -10.29 -10.96
C LYS A 14 15.68 -8.85 -11.20
N ASP A 15 16.25 -8.17 -12.20
CA ASP A 15 15.84 -6.81 -12.56
C ASP A 15 14.38 -6.77 -13.03
N ILE A 16 13.95 -7.69 -13.89
CA ILE A 16 12.54 -7.82 -14.31
C ILE A 16 11.61 -8.04 -13.09
N LEU A 17 11.93 -9.02 -12.26
CA LEU A 17 11.15 -9.35 -11.06
C LEU A 17 11.07 -8.17 -10.10
N GLN A 18 12.17 -7.46 -9.87
CA GLN A 18 12.22 -6.29 -9.00
C GLN A 18 11.39 -5.13 -9.56
N ARG A 19 11.49 -4.85 -10.87
CA ARG A 19 10.70 -3.79 -11.55
C ARG A 19 9.20 -4.07 -11.57
N CYS A 20 8.79 -5.34 -11.52
CA CYS A 20 7.39 -5.76 -11.49
C CYS A 20 6.87 -6.11 -10.07
N GLY A 21 7.69 -5.95 -9.03
CA GLY A 21 7.31 -6.25 -7.65
C GLY A 21 7.12 -7.75 -7.36
N TRP A 22 7.71 -8.64 -8.15
CA TRP A 22 7.70 -10.08 -7.94
C TRP A 22 8.86 -10.54 -7.04
N SER A 23 8.84 -11.81 -6.62
CA SER A 23 9.90 -12.32 -5.73
C SER A 23 11.20 -12.53 -6.51
N VAL A 24 12.33 -12.03 -6.00
CA VAL A 24 13.67 -12.19 -6.60
C VAL A 24 14.43 -13.42 -6.06
N SER A 25 13.77 -14.26 -5.28
CA SER A 25 14.35 -15.44 -4.63
C SER A 25 14.17 -16.70 -5.47
N GLY A 26 15.14 -17.61 -5.41
CA GLY A 26 15.04 -18.95 -6.01
C GLY A 26 16.02 -19.19 -7.15
N THR A 27 15.84 -20.31 -7.84
CA THR A 27 16.69 -20.69 -8.99
C THR A 27 16.34 -19.85 -10.22
N LYS A 28 17.22 -19.84 -11.22
CA LYS A 28 16.98 -19.19 -12.52
C LYS A 28 15.67 -19.67 -13.17
N SER A 29 15.41 -20.98 -13.10
CA SER A 29 14.19 -21.59 -13.64
C SER A 29 12.94 -21.13 -12.88
N ALA A 30 12.97 -21.13 -11.54
CA ALA A 30 11.86 -20.66 -10.73
C ALA A 30 11.52 -19.18 -11.00
N MET A 31 12.54 -18.33 -11.16
CA MET A 31 12.36 -16.92 -11.52
C MET A 31 11.72 -16.75 -12.90
N ALA A 32 12.15 -17.52 -13.91
CA ALA A 32 11.56 -17.47 -15.25
C ALA A 32 10.10 -17.95 -15.25
N GLN A 33 9.78 -19.00 -14.48
CA GLN A 33 8.40 -19.48 -14.30
C GLN A 33 7.53 -18.44 -13.60
N GLU A 34 8.02 -17.80 -12.54
CA GLU A 34 7.30 -16.73 -11.84
C GLU A 34 6.93 -15.59 -12.80
N ILE A 35 7.87 -15.12 -13.61
CA ILE A 35 7.61 -14.09 -14.63
C ILE A 35 6.51 -14.55 -15.59
N GLN A 36 6.59 -15.77 -16.11
CA GLN A 36 5.62 -16.30 -17.07
C GLN A 36 4.20 -16.40 -16.47
N VAL A 37 4.09 -16.80 -15.20
CA VAL A 37 2.78 -16.92 -14.54
C VAL A 37 2.18 -15.56 -14.24
N GLN A 38 3.01 -14.60 -13.84
CA GLN A 38 2.54 -13.31 -13.35
C GLN A 38 2.37 -12.26 -14.44
N CYS A 39 3.04 -12.40 -15.59
CA CYS A 39 3.00 -11.39 -16.64
C CYS A 39 1.59 -11.11 -17.17
N TYR A 40 0.71 -12.12 -17.14
CA TYR A 40 -0.70 -11.98 -17.55
C TYR A 40 -1.65 -11.57 -16.41
N ARG A 41 -1.12 -11.26 -15.22
CA ARG A 41 -1.91 -10.88 -14.04
C ARG A 41 -1.71 -9.40 -13.71
N SER A 42 -2.65 -8.58 -14.17
CA SER A 42 -2.67 -7.16 -13.82
C SER A 42 -2.90 -6.96 -12.32
N ARG A 43 -2.14 -6.04 -11.71
CA ARG A 43 -2.37 -5.56 -10.34
C ARG A 43 -3.48 -4.53 -10.22
N LEU A 44 -3.99 -4.06 -11.35
CA LEU A 44 -5.09 -3.12 -11.40
C LEU A 44 -6.39 -3.79 -11.87
N MET A 45 -6.34 -5.10 -12.11
CA MET A 45 -7.52 -5.93 -12.36
C MET A 45 -8.44 -5.87 -11.14
N THR A 46 -9.71 -5.55 -11.40
CA THR A 46 -10.76 -5.53 -10.39
C THR A 46 -11.67 -6.75 -10.54
N TYR A 47 -12.25 -7.17 -9.42
CA TYR A 47 -13.06 -8.37 -9.34
C TYR A 47 -14.43 -8.03 -8.76
N GLN A 48 -15.43 -8.77 -9.19
CA GLN A 48 -16.80 -8.68 -8.70
C GLN A 48 -17.29 -10.05 -8.25
N ARG A 49 -18.35 -10.06 -7.43
CA ARG A 49 -18.99 -11.30 -7.02
C ARG A 49 -19.54 -12.04 -8.24
N SER A 50 -19.14 -13.30 -8.40
CA SER A 50 -19.64 -14.16 -9.48
C SER A 50 -20.64 -15.20 -8.97
N SER A 51 -20.35 -15.79 -7.82
CA SER A 51 -21.19 -16.76 -7.12
C SER A 51 -20.81 -16.77 -5.64
N PRO A 52 -21.60 -17.41 -4.75
CA PRO A 52 -21.29 -17.44 -3.32
C PRO A 52 -19.86 -17.89 -3.02
N GLY A 53 -19.06 -17.00 -2.43
CA GLY A 53 -17.67 -17.30 -2.08
C GLY A 53 -16.69 -17.30 -3.25
N VAL A 54 -17.07 -16.81 -4.44
CA VAL A 54 -16.21 -16.73 -5.63
C VAL A 54 -16.25 -15.34 -6.26
N LEU A 55 -15.07 -14.73 -6.38
CA LEU A 55 -14.87 -13.50 -7.15
C LEU A 55 -14.38 -13.83 -8.56
N GLY A 56 -15.03 -13.25 -9.57
CA GLY A 56 -14.59 -13.30 -10.96
C GLY A 56 -14.02 -11.96 -11.39
N PRO A 57 -13.18 -11.90 -12.45
CA PRO A 57 -12.79 -10.63 -13.05
C PRO A 57 -14.04 -9.82 -13.40
N ALA A 58 -14.04 -8.52 -13.11
CA ALA A 58 -15.15 -7.66 -13.52
C ALA A 58 -15.21 -7.55 -15.05
N GLU A 59 -16.42 -7.62 -15.60
CA GLU A 59 -16.65 -7.58 -17.06
C GLU A 59 -16.08 -6.31 -17.69
N ASN A 60 -16.32 -5.17 -17.05
CA ASN A 60 -15.82 -3.87 -17.48
C ASN A 60 -14.77 -3.36 -16.50
N GLN A 61 -13.51 -3.31 -16.93
CA GLN A 61 -12.46 -2.68 -16.14
C GLN A 61 -12.62 -1.16 -16.16
N LEU A 62 -12.34 -0.53 -15.02
CA LEU A 62 -12.52 0.90 -14.84
C LEU A 62 -11.43 1.71 -15.57
N ASP A 63 -11.82 2.86 -16.12
CA ASP A 63 -10.90 3.80 -16.77
C ASP A 63 -10.11 4.65 -15.77
N GLU A 64 -10.50 4.64 -14.50
CA GLU A 64 -9.81 5.30 -13.40
C GLU A 64 -9.58 4.29 -12.28
N HIS A 65 -8.34 4.25 -11.77
CA HIS A 65 -7.98 3.47 -10.61
C HIS A 65 -7.81 4.38 -9.39
N ARG A 66 -8.47 3.99 -8.30
CA ARG A 66 -8.39 4.62 -6.97
C ARG A 66 -7.72 3.64 -6.03
N ILE A 67 -6.43 3.87 -5.77
CA ILE A 67 -5.57 2.95 -5.03
C ILE A 67 -5.44 3.46 -3.60
N LEU A 68 -6.07 2.75 -2.68
CA LEU A 68 -6.05 3.05 -1.25
C LEU A 68 -5.00 2.19 -0.56
N SER A 69 -3.93 2.82 -0.13
CA SER A 69 -2.78 2.16 0.49
C SER A 69 -2.76 2.37 1.99
N LEU A 70 -2.62 1.27 2.73
CA LEU A 70 -2.60 1.20 4.18
C LEU A 70 -1.22 0.73 4.64
N ASP A 71 -0.53 1.58 5.39
CA ASP A 71 0.59 1.15 6.24
C ASP A 71 0.03 0.75 7.60
N MET A 72 0.16 -0.53 7.94
CA MET A 72 -0.59 -1.18 8.99
C MET A 72 -0.08 -0.80 10.39
N GLY A 73 -1.01 -0.38 11.25
CA GLY A 73 -0.76 -0.10 12.66
C GLY A 73 -2.07 0.07 13.41
N ILE A 74 -2.07 -0.09 14.75
CA ILE A 74 -3.28 0.15 15.55
C ILE A 74 -3.33 1.60 16.05
N LYS A 75 -2.19 2.15 16.48
CA LYS A 75 -2.04 3.54 16.96
C LYS A 75 -1.61 4.52 15.87
N ASN A 76 -0.94 4.02 14.85
CA ASN A 76 -0.22 4.84 13.87
C ASN A 76 -0.40 4.29 12.45
N MET A 77 -1.61 3.88 12.10
CA MET A 77 -1.91 3.53 10.71
C MET A 77 -1.74 4.78 9.84
N ALA A 78 -1.23 4.60 8.63
CA ALA A 78 -1.24 5.65 7.62
C ALA A 78 -2.03 5.19 6.40
N VAL A 79 -2.83 6.10 5.84
CA VAL A 79 -3.73 5.83 4.72
C VAL A 79 -3.48 6.86 3.64
N CYS A 80 -3.23 6.41 2.41
CA CYS A 80 -3.06 7.25 1.23
C CYS A 80 -3.96 6.76 0.09
N LEU A 81 -4.79 7.65 -0.45
CA LEU A 81 -5.61 7.42 -1.62
C LEU A 81 -4.99 8.10 -2.83
N LEU A 82 -4.59 7.30 -3.82
CA LEU A 82 -4.08 7.75 -5.11
C LEU A 82 -5.14 7.58 -6.19
N LYS A 83 -5.13 8.47 -7.18
CA LYS A 83 -5.92 8.38 -8.40
C LYS A 83 -4.99 8.39 -9.61
N VAL A 84 -5.25 7.49 -10.55
CA VAL A 84 -4.55 7.42 -11.84
C VAL A 84 -5.50 6.90 -12.91
N SER A 85 -5.48 7.48 -14.12
CA SER A 85 -6.28 6.96 -15.22
C SER A 85 -5.61 5.77 -15.91
N ARG A 86 -6.43 4.89 -16.48
CA ARG A 86 -5.99 3.80 -17.33
C ARG A 86 -5.21 4.33 -18.53
N GLN A 87 -5.67 5.42 -19.16
CA GLN A 87 -4.98 6.02 -20.29
C GLN A 87 -3.53 6.41 -19.95
N GLU A 88 -3.29 7.01 -18.78
CA GLU A 88 -1.93 7.34 -18.32
C GLU A 88 -1.07 6.08 -18.18
N ILE A 89 -1.60 5.02 -17.54
CA ILE A 89 -0.86 3.77 -17.30
C ILE A 89 -0.42 3.07 -18.60
N PHE A 90 -1.25 3.11 -19.63
CA PHE A 90 -0.97 2.52 -20.94
C PHE A 90 -0.25 3.48 -21.89
N SER A 91 0.07 4.70 -21.44
CA SER A 91 0.84 5.65 -22.24
C SER A 91 2.35 5.39 -22.15
N SER A 92 3.10 5.87 -23.14
CA SER A 92 4.56 5.90 -23.11
C SER A 92 5.13 6.98 -22.17
N GLU A 93 4.28 7.91 -21.73
CA GLU A 93 4.67 9.07 -20.91
C GLU A 93 4.88 8.71 -19.43
N PRO A 94 5.63 9.53 -18.67
CA PRO A 94 5.72 9.38 -17.22
C PRO A 94 4.36 9.56 -16.53
N VAL A 95 3.90 8.53 -15.84
CA VAL A 95 2.65 8.56 -15.06
C VAL A 95 2.84 9.35 -13.76
N THR A 96 1.90 10.25 -13.47
CA THR A 96 1.95 11.11 -12.28
C THR A 96 0.61 11.08 -11.54
N PRO A 97 0.38 10.08 -10.67
CA PRO A 97 -0.88 9.94 -9.92
C PRO A 97 -1.17 11.12 -9.01
N GLU A 98 -2.46 11.39 -8.78
CA GLU A 98 -2.95 12.43 -7.87
C GLU A 98 -3.22 11.85 -6.47
N ILE A 99 -2.71 12.49 -5.41
CA ILE A 99 -3.10 12.21 -4.03
C ILE A 99 -4.45 12.88 -3.75
N LEU A 100 -5.46 12.06 -3.50
CA LEU A 100 -6.81 12.52 -3.15
C LEU A 100 -7.04 12.66 -1.65
N SER A 101 -6.39 11.82 -0.84
CA SER A 101 -6.44 11.87 0.61
C SER A 101 -5.21 11.21 1.19
N TRP A 102 -4.64 11.79 2.25
CA TRP A 102 -3.46 11.25 2.91
C TRP A 102 -3.48 11.65 4.38
N LYS A 103 -3.56 10.67 5.28
CA LYS A 103 -3.72 10.94 6.71
C LYS A 103 -3.19 9.81 7.56
N ARG A 104 -2.93 10.12 8.83
CA ARG A 104 -2.79 9.10 9.87
C ARG A 104 -4.16 8.72 10.43
N PHE A 105 -4.24 7.49 10.92
CA PHE A 105 -5.42 6.94 11.55
C PHE A 105 -5.01 6.14 12.79
N SER A 106 -5.81 6.27 13.84
CA SER A 106 -5.64 5.54 15.09
C SER A 106 -6.98 4.92 15.46
N PHE A 107 -6.97 3.62 15.77
CA PHE A 107 -8.17 2.95 16.27
C PHE A 107 -8.57 3.45 17.66
N TYR A 108 -7.65 4.08 18.40
CA TYR A 108 -7.95 4.62 19.72
C TYR A 108 -8.90 5.82 19.61
N ASP A 109 -8.59 6.74 18.69
CA ASP A 109 -9.38 7.95 18.45
C ASP A 109 -10.76 7.60 17.87
N HIS A 110 -10.83 6.53 17.07
CA HIS A 110 -12.10 6.08 16.50
C HIS A 110 -12.98 5.33 17.51
N HIS A 111 -12.38 4.61 18.47
CA HIS A 111 -13.10 3.96 19.56
C HIS A 111 -13.76 4.98 20.50
N THR A 112 -13.14 6.15 20.70
CA THR A 112 -13.70 7.22 21.53
C THR A 112 -14.89 7.94 20.89
N LEU A 113 -14.96 8.01 19.55
CA LEU A 113 -16.05 8.72 18.85
C LEU A 113 -17.36 7.91 18.74
N ASN A 114 -17.31 6.58 18.86
CA ASN A 114 -18.50 5.71 18.79
C ASN A 114 -19.16 5.46 20.16
N ARG A 115 -18.69 6.11 21.23
CA ARG A 115 -19.32 6.09 22.56
C ARG A 115 -19.74 7.52 22.92
N GLU A 116 -20.97 7.90 22.58
CA GLU A 116 -21.54 9.18 23.02
C GLU A 116 -21.93 9.21 24.51
N ASP A 117 -21.79 8.11 25.25
CA ASP A 117 -22.15 8.02 26.67
C ASP A 117 -20.94 7.84 27.60
N ASN A 118 -20.33 8.97 27.98
CA ASN A 118 -19.75 9.29 29.30
C ASN A 118 -18.53 10.22 29.16
N LEU A 119 -18.71 11.47 29.59
CA LEU A 119 -17.74 12.56 29.54
C LEU A 119 -16.52 12.44 30.48
N ASP A 120 -16.29 11.29 31.14
CA ASP A 120 -15.26 11.15 32.17
C ASP A 120 -14.25 9.99 31.99
N SER A 121 -14.23 9.29 30.86
CA SER A 121 -13.29 8.16 30.71
C SER A 121 -11.95 8.59 30.11
N VAL A 122 -10.92 8.64 30.96
CA VAL A 122 -9.49 8.47 30.61
C VAL A 122 -9.38 7.44 29.47
N ALA A 123 -8.68 7.79 28.38
CA ALA A 123 -8.50 6.97 27.18
C ALA A 123 -8.41 5.47 27.51
N GLN A 124 -9.55 4.76 27.41
CA GLN A 124 -9.59 3.34 27.75
C GLN A 124 -8.75 2.59 26.72
N ASP A 125 -7.81 1.79 27.20
CA ASP A 125 -6.98 0.96 26.34
C ASP A 125 -7.88 0.05 25.48
N ILE A 126 -7.65 0.03 24.16
CA ILE A 126 -8.35 -0.91 23.27
C ILE A 126 -8.10 -2.32 23.78
N ASP A 127 -9.18 -3.06 24.05
CA ASP A 127 -9.08 -4.49 24.25
C ASP A 127 -8.71 -5.18 22.93
N PHE A 128 -7.59 -5.88 22.91
CA PHE A 128 -7.05 -6.55 21.73
C PHE A 128 -7.59 -7.97 21.54
N THR A 129 -8.62 -8.38 22.29
CA THR A 129 -9.35 -9.62 22.01
C THR A 129 -9.98 -9.57 20.62
N SER A 130 -10.23 -10.75 20.05
CA SER A 130 -10.81 -10.82 18.72
C SER A 130 -12.25 -10.27 18.67
N ALA A 131 -13.00 -10.44 19.76
CA ALA A 131 -14.37 -9.94 19.89
C ALA A 131 -14.43 -8.40 19.88
N SER A 132 -13.43 -7.73 20.46
CA SER A 132 -13.34 -6.27 20.50
C SER A 132 -12.81 -5.68 19.19
N LEU A 133 -11.82 -6.32 18.55
CA LEU A 133 -11.23 -5.83 17.30
C LEU A 133 -12.09 -6.07 16.05
N ALA A 134 -12.86 -7.17 15.99
CA ALA A 134 -13.61 -7.53 14.78
C ALA A 134 -14.67 -6.48 14.37
N PRO A 135 -15.49 -5.92 15.29
CA PRO A 135 -16.43 -4.85 14.95
C PRO A 135 -15.71 -3.60 14.45
N LEU A 136 -14.59 -3.22 15.07
CA LEU A 136 -13.79 -2.05 14.66
C LEU A 136 -13.20 -2.24 13.26
N ALA A 137 -12.64 -3.42 12.97
CA ALA A 137 -12.11 -3.75 11.64
C ALA A 137 -13.21 -3.73 10.57
N THR A 138 -14.41 -4.23 10.90
CA THR A 138 -15.57 -4.23 10.00
C THR A 138 -16.07 -2.82 9.71
N ALA A 139 -16.24 -2.00 10.76
CA ALA A 139 -16.64 -0.60 10.62
C ALA A 139 -15.60 0.20 9.82
N PHE A 140 -14.32 0.00 10.10
CA PHE A 140 -13.23 0.65 9.37
C PHE A 140 -13.20 0.21 7.90
N ALA A 141 -13.29 -1.08 7.60
CA ALA A 141 -13.34 -1.58 6.22
C ALA A 141 -14.51 -0.97 5.44
N ARG A 142 -15.69 -0.88 6.06
CA ARG A 142 -16.86 -0.21 5.47
C ARG A 142 -16.59 1.27 5.23
N HIS A 143 -16.03 1.98 6.21
CA HIS A 143 -15.65 3.40 6.08
C HIS A 143 -14.67 3.62 4.93
N LEU A 144 -13.63 2.78 4.79
CA LEU A 144 -12.68 2.87 3.69
C LEU A 144 -13.38 2.79 2.33
N ILE A 145 -14.30 1.84 2.17
CA ILE A 145 -15.05 1.67 0.92
C ILE A 145 -15.98 2.86 0.67
N THR A 146 -16.82 3.23 1.63
CA THR A 146 -17.86 4.24 1.44
C THR A 146 -17.28 5.65 1.25
N THR A 147 -16.20 5.97 1.97
CA THR A 147 -15.59 7.31 1.93
C THR A 147 -14.64 7.47 0.76
N HIS A 148 -13.79 6.48 0.49
CA HIS A 148 -12.72 6.62 -0.50
C HIS A 148 -13.07 6.05 -1.87
N LYS A 149 -14.10 5.20 -1.96
CA LYS A 149 -14.50 4.47 -3.18
C LYS A 149 -13.29 3.85 -3.90
N PRO A 150 -12.48 3.04 -3.21
CA PRO A 150 -11.28 2.47 -3.80
C PRO A 150 -11.64 1.42 -4.86
N THR A 151 -10.83 1.32 -5.91
CA THR A 151 -10.86 0.20 -6.85
C THR A 151 -9.84 -0.86 -6.42
N ILE A 152 -8.75 -0.43 -5.79
CA ILE A 152 -7.68 -1.29 -5.29
C ILE A 152 -7.39 -0.89 -3.84
N ILE A 153 -7.30 -1.88 -2.95
CA ILE A 153 -6.88 -1.68 -1.56
C ILE A 153 -5.57 -2.44 -1.33
N ALA A 154 -4.51 -1.70 -1.00
CA ALA A 154 -3.19 -2.24 -0.69
C ALA A 154 -2.96 -2.24 0.81
N ILE A 155 -2.77 -3.42 1.39
CA ILE A 155 -2.56 -3.61 2.82
C ILE A 155 -1.11 -4.03 3.03
N GLU A 156 -0.34 -3.27 3.82
CA GLU A 156 1.02 -3.68 4.18
C GLU A 156 0.97 -5.01 4.97
N LYS A 157 1.78 -5.98 4.55
CA LYS A 157 1.99 -7.22 5.30
C LYS A 157 2.84 -6.94 6.53
N GLN A 158 2.30 -7.22 7.70
CA GLN A 158 3.07 -7.14 8.92
C GLN A 158 4.13 -8.25 8.98
N ARG A 159 5.37 -7.87 9.32
CA ARG A 159 6.51 -8.80 9.34
C ARG A 159 6.47 -9.65 10.60
N TYR A 160 6.62 -10.97 10.44
CA TYR A 160 6.90 -11.87 11.54
C TYR A 160 8.30 -11.57 12.12
N ARG A 161 8.38 -11.35 13.44
CA ARG A 161 9.64 -11.06 14.14
C ARG A 161 9.82 -12.09 15.26
N THR A 162 10.78 -13.00 15.09
CA THR A 162 11.12 -14.03 16.09
C THR A 162 12.14 -13.55 17.12
N MET A 163 13.07 -12.66 16.71
CA MET A 163 14.20 -12.20 17.52
C MET A 163 13.97 -10.78 18.09
N GLY A 164 12.84 -10.55 18.77
CA GLY A 164 12.48 -9.28 19.39
C GLY A 164 11.99 -9.46 20.82
N SER A 165 11.86 -8.36 21.58
CA SER A 165 11.26 -8.42 22.91
C SER A 165 9.81 -8.94 22.84
N ALA A 166 9.33 -9.54 23.94
CA ALA A 166 7.96 -10.06 24.02
C ALA A 166 6.91 -8.99 23.63
N ALA A 167 7.11 -7.73 24.01
CA ALA A 167 6.26 -6.61 23.63
C ALA A 167 6.19 -6.38 22.11
N VAL A 168 7.30 -6.57 21.39
CA VAL A 168 7.33 -6.46 19.91
C VAL A 168 6.57 -7.62 19.27
N GLN A 169 6.69 -8.82 19.82
CA GLN A 169 5.96 -9.99 19.34
C GLN A 169 4.46 -9.83 19.57
N GLU A 170 4.05 -9.40 20.76
CA GLU A 170 2.65 -9.13 21.09
C GLU A 170 2.04 -8.07 20.17
N TRP A 171 2.74 -6.95 19.96
CA TRP A 171 2.27 -5.91 19.03
C TRP A 171 2.14 -6.44 17.60
N THR A 172 3.10 -7.26 17.15
CA THR A 172 3.06 -7.90 15.83
C THR A 172 1.84 -8.81 15.69
N LEU A 173 1.51 -9.60 16.72
CA LEU A 173 0.32 -10.46 16.69
C LEU A 173 -0.98 -9.65 16.63
N ARG A 174 -1.05 -8.53 17.36
CA ARG A 174 -2.21 -7.63 17.34
C ARG A 174 -2.42 -7.02 15.94
N VAL A 175 -1.35 -6.54 15.30
CA VAL A 175 -1.42 -6.00 13.93
C VAL A 175 -1.76 -7.09 12.91
N ASN A 176 -1.15 -8.28 12.99
CA ASN A 176 -1.48 -9.42 12.12
C ASN A 176 -2.97 -9.82 12.24
N LYS A 177 -3.51 -9.81 13.46
CA LYS A 177 -4.93 -10.09 13.71
C LYS A 177 -5.81 -9.06 13.00
N LEU A 178 -5.49 -7.78 13.13
CA LEU A 178 -6.20 -6.71 12.44
C LEU A 178 -6.08 -6.83 10.91
N GLU A 179 -4.88 -7.13 10.37
CA GLU A 179 -4.66 -7.38 8.93
C GLU A 179 -5.60 -8.48 8.42
N ALA A 180 -5.65 -9.62 9.12
CA ALA A 180 -6.52 -10.74 8.76
C ALA A 180 -8.00 -10.37 8.82
N MET A 181 -8.42 -9.63 9.86
CA MET A 181 -9.80 -9.15 9.99
C MET A 181 -10.19 -8.18 8.89
N LEU A 182 -9.30 -7.28 8.47
CA LEU A 182 -9.56 -6.37 7.36
C LEU A 182 -9.69 -7.12 6.04
N HIS A 183 -8.83 -8.11 5.78
CA HIS A 183 -8.97 -8.97 4.61
C HIS A 183 -10.32 -9.71 4.59
N ALA A 184 -10.74 -10.27 5.73
CA ALA A 184 -12.03 -10.95 5.84
C ALA A 184 -13.21 -9.98 5.67
N ALA A 185 -13.19 -8.83 6.35
CA ALA A 185 -14.24 -7.84 6.28
C ALA A 185 -14.40 -7.26 4.86
N LEU A 186 -13.30 -6.90 4.20
CA LEU A 186 -13.33 -6.43 2.81
C LEU A 186 -13.91 -7.48 1.88
N ARG A 187 -13.53 -8.76 2.07
CA ARG A 187 -14.07 -9.86 1.27
C ARG A 187 -15.58 -10.04 1.48
N VAL A 188 -16.05 -9.96 2.72
CA VAL A 188 -17.49 -10.02 3.04
C VAL A 188 -18.22 -8.83 2.43
N LEU A 189 -17.67 -7.62 2.49
CA LEU A 189 -18.27 -6.44 1.87
C LEU A 189 -18.37 -6.55 0.35
N GLN A 190 -17.45 -7.27 -0.32
CA GLN A 190 -17.62 -7.61 -1.75
C GLN A 190 -18.73 -8.64 -1.97
N GLU A 191 -18.81 -9.66 -1.12
CA GLU A 191 -19.85 -10.70 -1.18
C GLU A 191 -21.26 -10.12 -0.96
N GLU A 192 -21.39 -9.13 -0.08
CA GLU A 192 -22.63 -8.41 0.19
C GLU A 192 -22.97 -7.35 -0.87
N GLY A 193 -22.10 -7.13 -1.85
CA GLY A 193 -22.30 -6.09 -2.89
C GLY A 193 -22.07 -4.67 -2.39
N VAL A 194 -21.56 -4.45 -1.17
CA VAL A 194 -21.20 -3.12 -0.67
C VAL A 194 -19.99 -2.57 -1.42
N TRP A 195 -19.06 -3.45 -1.80
CA TRP A 195 -17.94 -3.15 -2.68
C TRP A 195 -18.04 -3.99 -3.94
N GLU A 196 -18.88 -3.56 -4.87
CA GLU A 196 -19.28 -4.31 -6.06
C GLU A 196 -18.08 -4.76 -6.92
N GLN A 197 -17.11 -3.85 -7.10
CA GLN A 197 -15.96 -4.07 -7.97
C GLN A 197 -14.67 -3.55 -7.32
N GLY A 198 -13.72 -4.45 -7.06
CA GLY A 198 -12.40 -4.06 -6.58
C GLY A 198 -11.44 -5.22 -6.31
N ALA A 199 -10.25 -4.91 -5.82
CA ALA A 199 -9.26 -5.91 -5.45
C ALA A 199 -8.48 -5.53 -4.20
N THR A 200 -8.18 -6.52 -3.36
CA THR A 200 -7.31 -6.35 -2.19
C THR A 200 -5.96 -7.03 -2.43
N HIS A 201 -4.88 -6.31 -2.14
CA HIS A 201 -3.51 -6.81 -2.27
C HIS A 201 -2.75 -6.68 -0.96
N SER A 202 -2.15 -7.78 -0.51
CA SER A 202 -1.22 -7.76 0.61
C SER A 202 0.20 -7.48 0.09
N ILE A 203 0.79 -6.34 0.47
CA ILE A 203 2.05 -5.85 -0.07
C ILE A 203 3.20 -6.12 0.90
N CYS A 204 4.31 -6.66 0.39
CA CYS A 204 5.51 -6.89 1.19
C CYS A 204 6.36 -5.61 1.24
N PRO A 205 6.58 -4.98 2.41
CA PRO A 205 7.26 -3.69 2.48
C PRO A 205 8.73 -3.74 2.04
N GLN A 206 9.39 -4.90 2.11
CA GLN A 206 10.73 -5.11 1.56
C GLN A 206 10.75 -4.97 0.04
N LYS A 207 9.68 -5.40 -0.66
CA LYS A 207 9.58 -5.23 -2.12
C LYS A 207 9.44 -3.76 -2.49
N THR A 208 8.58 -3.03 -1.79
CA THR A 208 8.41 -1.58 -1.97
C THR A 208 9.72 -0.84 -1.73
N THR A 209 10.39 -1.14 -0.61
CA THR A 209 11.68 -0.53 -0.25
C THR A 209 12.76 -0.87 -1.29
N GLY A 210 12.89 -2.15 -1.67
CA GLY A 210 13.87 -2.59 -2.66
C GLY A 210 13.62 -2.00 -4.05
N TYR A 211 12.35 -1.85 -4.45
CA TYR A 211 11.99 -1.20 -5.71
C TYR A 211 12.44 0.26 -5.73
N TRP A 212 12.03 1.06 -4.75
CA TRP A 212 12.35 2.49 -4.74
C TRP A 212 13.83 2.76 -4.54
N LEU A 213 14.45 2.15 -3.54
CA LEU A 213 15.88 2.40 -3.29
C LEU A 213 16.76 1.84 -4.42
N GLY A 214 16.40 0.69 -4.99
CA GLY A 214 17.10 0.14 -6.16
C GLY A 214 17.00 1.05 -7.38
N ARG A 215 15.79 1.58 -7.67
CA ARG A 215 15.53 2.45 -8.82
C ARG A 215 16.37 3.74 -8.81
N TYR A 216 16.67 4.28 -7.62
CA TYR A 216 17.45 5.51 -7.47
C TYR A 216 18.92 5.26 -7.10
N GLY A 217 19.42 4.01 -7.21
CA GLY A 217 20.81 3.69 -6.87
C GLY A 217 21.14 3.86 -5.37
N LEU A 218 20.12 3.90 -4.51
CA LEU A 218 20.24 4.08 -3.06
C LEU A 218 20.32 2.75 -2.30
N ALA A 219 20.40 1.62 -3.03
CA ALA A 219 20.47 0.28 -2.45
C ALA A 219 21.86 -0.07 -1.89
N ASP A 220 22.93 0.42 -2.53
CA ASP A 220 24.31 0.17 -2.10
C ASP A 220 24.66 1.08 -0.90
N GLY A 221 24.60 0.49 0.29
CA GLY A 221 24.86 1.15 1.58
C GLY A 221 23.68 1.08 2.57
N ALA A 222 22.46 0.80 2.09
CA ALA A 222 21.24 0.84 2.90
C ALA A 222 20.80 -0.55 3.41
N ARG A 223 21.68 -1.31 4.07
CA ARG A 223 21.32 -2.61 4.68
C ARG A 223 20.72 -2.49 6.09
N LYS A 224 20.58 -1.28 6.64
CA LYS A 224 20.00 -1.01 7.97
C LYS A 224 18.78 -0.11 7.89
N GLY A 225 17.69 -0.50 8.55
CA GLY A 225 16.42 0.24 8.58
C GLY A 225 16.53 1.71 9.03
N THR A 226 17.57 2.04 9.80
CA THR A 226 17.87 3.41 10.26
C THR A 226 18.24 4.36 9.11
N VAL A 227 18.82 3.84 8.03
CA VAL A 227 19.22 4.64 6.85
C VAL A 227 18.08 4.72 5.83
N THR A 228 17.29 3.66 5.70
CA THR A 228 16.21 3.60 4.71
C THR A 228 15.06 4.54 5.02
N LYS A 229 14.75 4.79 6.30
CA LYS A 229 13.61 5.64 6.70
C LYS A 229 13.81 7.11 6.28
N PRO A 230 14.92 7.79 6.62
CA PRO A 230 15.18 9.14 6.13
C PRO A 230 15.20 9.27 4.61
N LEU A 231 15.72 8.26 3.89
CA LEU A 231 15.78 8.27 2.43
C LEU A 231 14.37 8.26 1.80
N LYS A 232 13.44 7.46 2.34
CA LYS A 232 12.04 7.42 1.88
C LYS A 232 11.34 8.76 2.08
N VAL A 233 11.51 9.38 3.26
CA VAL A 233 10.95 10.70 3.54
C VAL A 233 11.56 11.76 2.62
N LYS A 234 12.89 11.74 2.39
CA LYS A 234 13.57 12.65 1.48
C LYS A 234 13.09 12.49 0.04
N LEU A 235 12.88 11.26 -0.41
CA LEU A 235 12.36 10.95 -1.75
C LEU A 235 10.96 11.53 -1.94
N VAL A 236 10.05 11.26 -1.00
CA VAL A 236 8.67 11.79 -1.03
C VAL A 236 8.67 13.31 -0.99
N LYS A 237 9.48 13.93 -0.12
CA LYS A 237 9.62 15.39 -0.08
C LYS A 237 10.02 15.97 -1.43
N SER A 238 11.06 15.40 -2.05
CA SER A 238 11.54 15.86 -3.36
C SER A 238 10.47 15.75 -4.45
N TRP A 239 9.68 14.68 -4.43
CA TRP A 239 8.58 14.51 -5.39
C TRP A 239 7.45 15.51 -5.19
N LEU A 240 7.07 15.80 -3.95
CA LEU A 240 6.05 16.81 -3.64
C LEU A 240 6.49 18.22 -4.07
N GLU A 241 7.78 18.55 -3.93
CA GLU A 241 8.35 19.84 -4.34
C GLU A 241 8.45 19.99 -5.86
N THR A 242 8.82 18.92 -6.57
CA THR A 242 9.07 18.95 -8.01
C THR A 242 7.85 18.58 -8.86
N GLY A 243 6.81 17.99 -8.26
CA GLY A 243 5.67 17.43 -8.98
C GLY A 243 6.01 16.18 -9.80
N GLN A 244 7.15 15.53 -9.52
CA GLN A 244 7.56 14.31 -10.22
C GLN A 244 7.01 13.07 -9.53
N ASN A 245 6.53 12.08 -10.30
CA ASN A 245 5.95 10.80 -9.85
C ASN A 245 4.64 10.90 -9.07
N VAL A 246 4.32 12.05 -8.45
CA VAL A 246 3.05 12.25 -7.75
C VAL A 246 2.73 13.74 -7.65
N VAL A 247 1.43 14.08 -7.68
CA VAL A 247 0.92 15.44 -7.47
C VAL A 247 -0.23 15.44 -6.47
N TYR A 248 -0.56 16.62 -5.94
CA TYR A 248 -1.76 16.83 -5.14
C TYR A 248 -2.33 18.22 -5.44
N ARG A 249 -3.64 18.39 -5.27
CA ARG A 249 -4.26 19.71 -5.42
C ARG A 249 -4.11 20.49 -4.13
N LYS A 250 -3.55 21.71 -4.20
CA LYS A 250 -3.34 22.58 -3.03
C LYS A 250 -4.64 22.96 -2.32
N ASN A 251 -5.77 23.02 -3.03
CA ASN A 251 -7.09 23.30 -2.46
C ASN A 251 -7.78 22.07 -1.85
N ASN A 252 -7.19 20.88 -1.97
CA ASN A 252 -7.68 19.67 -1.33
C ASN A 252 -6.97 19.47 0.03
N SER A 253 -7.58 19.94 1.11
CA SER A 253 -7.01 19.85 2.47
C SER A 253 -6.68 18.41 2.88
N LEU A 254 -7.47 17.43 2.42
CA LEU A 254 -7.26 16.01 2.74
C LEU A 254 -5.91 15.46 2.26
N ALA A 255 -5.28 16.10 1.27
CA ALA A 255 -3.95 15.76 0.79
C ALA A 255 -2.92 16.83 1.18
N ALA A 256 -3.29 18.12 1.11
CA ALA A 256 -2.41 19.24 1.37
C ALA A 256 -1.91 19.28 2.83
N ASP A 257 -2.75 18.90 3.79
CA ASP A 257 -2.38 18.90 5.21
C ASP A 257 -1.25 17.90 5.48
N ALA A 258 -1.29 16.70 4.90
CA ALA A 258 -0.20 15.74 5.04
C ALA A 258 1.03 16.14 4.22
N ALA A 259 0.85 16.70 3.02
CA ALA A 259 1.96 17.16 2.19
C ALA A 259 2.76 18.29 2.86
N SER A 260 2.11 19.22 3.56
CA SER A 260 2.78 20.31 4.28
C SER A 260 3.70 19.82 5.42
N LEU A 261 3.43 18.65 5.99
CA LEU A 261 4.32 18.04 6.99
C LEU A 261 5.71 17.70 6.42
N PHE A 262 5.84 17.56 5.10
CA PHE A 262 7.11 17.29 4.42
C PHE A 262 7.86 18.58 4.03
N SER A 263 7.16 19.72 3.89
CA SER A 263 7.79 21.03 3.65
C SER A 263 8.37 21.64 4.93
N ASP A 264 7.63 21.52 6.05
CA ASP A 264 7.88 22.24 7.29
C ASP A 264 8.94 21.55 8.18
N VAL A 265 10.10 21.21 7.62
CA VAL A 265 11.17 20.53 8.39
C VAL A 265 11.98 21.53 9.24
N SER A 266 11.28 22.42 9.97
CA SER A 266 11.81 23.06 11.18
C SER A 266 11.54 22.15 12.39
N GLY A 267 12.31 22.28 13.46
CA GLY A 267 12.19 21.43 14.66
C GLY A 267 10.80 21.37 15.30
N GLN A 268 9.90 22.31 14.98
CA GLN A 268 8.53 22.42 15.49
C GLN A 268 7.50 21.51 14.78
N ALA A 269 7.74 21.04 13.55
CA ALA A 269 6.83 20.09 12.90
C ALA A 269 6.95 18.68 13.50
N LYS A 270 8.11 18.30 14.05
CA LYS A 270 8.28 17.03 14.77
C LYS A 270 7.34 16.87 15.96
N THR A 271 7.06 17.97 16.67
CA THR A 271 6.17 17.99 17.85
C THR A 271 4.69 18.04 17.49
N LYS A 272 4.29 18.70 16.40
CA LYS A 272 2.89 18.69 15.90
C LYS A 272 2.51 17.44 15.10
N ALA A 273 3.47 16.83 14.40
CA ALA A 273 3.22 15.68 13.52
C ALA A 273 3.36 14.31 14.21
N GLY A 274 3.36 14.22 15.55
CA GLY A 274 3.49 12.92 16.24
C GLY A 274 4.79 12.15 15.92
N GLY A 275 5.84 12.84 15.46
CA GLY A 275 7.23 12.34 15.40
C GLY A 275 7.65 11.41 14.27
N LYS A 276 6.76 10.80 13.46
CA LYS A 276 7.14 9.77 12.47
C LYS A 276 6.53 9.95 11.08
N LEU A 277 7.19 10.73 10.22
CA LEU A 277 6.80 10.91 8.81
C LEU A 277 7.01 9.65 7.95
N ASP A 278 7.74 8.66 8.47
CA ASP A 278 7.99 7.41 7.77
C ASP A 278 6.72 6.63 7.47
N ASP A 279 5.74 6.57 8.40
CA ASP A 279 4.48 5.86 8.18
C ASP A 279 3.69 6.47 6.99
N LEU A 280 3.65 7.81 6.90
CA LEU A 280 3.01 8.52 5.77
C LEU A 280 3.78 8.29 4.47
N ALA A 281 5.10 8.36 4.51
CA ALA A 281 5.93 8.09 3.33
C ALA A 281 5.75 6.65 2.84
N ASP A 282 5.66 5.68 3.76
CA ASP A 282 5.55 4.26 3.46
C ASP A 282 4.22 3.92 2.80
N CYS A 283 3.10 4.45 3.31
CA CYS A 283 1.80 4.22 2.67
C CYS A 283 1.72 4.84 1.25
N LEU A 284 2.29 6.04 1.04
CA LEU A 284 2.36 6.66 -0.29
C LEU A 284 3.24 5.85 -1.25
N LEU A 285 4.45 5.50 -0.83
CA LEU A 285 5.39 4.71 -1.63
C LEU A 285 4.84 3.32 -1.97
N GLN A 286 4.09 2.70 -1.06
CA GLN A 286 3.40 1.44 -1.32
C GLN A 286 2.32 1.59 -2.41
N GLY A 287 1.50 2.64 -2.35
CA GLY A 287 0.47 2.90 -3.35
C GLY A 287 1.07 3.16 -4.73
N LEU A 288 2.10 4.01 -4.80
CA LEU A 288 2.84 4.28 -6.04
C LEU A 288 3.52 3.02 -6.58
N ALA A 289 4.06 2.16 -5.72
CA ALA A 289 4.72 0.93 -6.16
C ALA A 289 3.77 0.01 -6.94
N ILE A 290 2.49 -0.09 -6.57
CA ILE A 290 1.50 -0.88 -7.33
C ILE A 290 1.37 -0.38 -8.77
N ILE A 291 1.27 0.93 -8.94
CA ILE A 291 1.14 1.59 -10.26
C ILE A 291 2.41 1.32 -11.08
N HIS A 292 3.57 1.56 -10.48
CA HIS A 292 4.85 1.38 -11.16
C HIS A 292 5.16 -0.08 -11.50
N TRP A 293 4.79 -1.03 -10.65
CA TRP A 293 4.94 -2.46 -10.92
C TRP A 293 4.04 -2.90 -12.07
N GLU A 294 2.84 -2.33 -12.17
CA GLU A 294 1.94 -2.58 -13.30
C GLU A 294 2.51 -2.01 -14.60
N ILE A 295 3.02 -0.78 -14.58
CA ILE A 295 3.72 -0.18 -15.74
C ILE A 295 4.93 -1.04 -16.13
N GLY A 296 5.70 -1.52 -15.16
CA GLY A 296 6.82 -2.43 -15.39
C GLY A 296 6.39 -3.73 -16.08
N ARG A 297 5.26 -4.31 -15.65
CA ARG A 297 4.65 -5.51 -16.26
C ARG A 297 4.21 -5.24 -17.71
N LEU A 298 3.58 -4.10 -17.98
CA LEU A 298 3.11 -3.73 -19.31
C LEU A 298 4.27 -3.52 -20.29
N ARG A 299 5.27 -2.72 -19.93
CA ARG A 299 6.48 -2.49 -20.75
C ARG A 299 7.22 -3.78 -21.08
N MET A 300 7.26 -4.68 -20.12
CA MET A 300 7.87 -5.99 -20.30
C MET A 300 7.10 -6.84 -21.33
N LEU A 301 5.77 -6.77 -21.35
CA LEU A 301 4.95 -7.44 -22.38
C LEU A 301 5.12 -6.80 -23.77
N GLU A 302 5.15 -5.46 -23.85
CA GLU A 302 5.40 -4.74 -25.11
C GLU A 302 6.74 -5.12 -25.75
N CYS A 303 7.78 -5.36 -24.94
CA CYS A 303 9.08 -5.81 -25.42
C CYS A 303 9.09 -7.28 -25.88
N TRP A 304 8.00 -8.03 -25.70
CA TRP A 304 7.90 -9.46 -26.01
C TRP A 304 6.92 -9.82 -27.12
N GLU A 305 6.00 -8.92 -27.46
CA GLU A 305 5.25 -8.93 -28.72
C GLU A 305 6.17 -8.55 -29.89
#